data_AF-A0A183FWD4-F1
#
_entry.id   AF-A0A183FWD4-F1
#
_cell.length_a   1.000
_cell.length_b   1.000
_cell.length_c   1.000
_cell.angle_alpha   90.00
_cell.angle_beta   90.00
_cell.angle_gamma   90.00
#
_symmetry.space_group_name_H-M   'P 1'
#
loop_
_entity.id
_entity.type
_entity.pdbx_description
1 polymer ?
#
loop_
_entity_poly.entity_id
_entity_poly.type
_entity_poly.pdbx_seq_one_letter_code
_entity_poly.pdbx_strand_id
1 'polypeptide(L)'
;MDALYEKLGGPEGERFAIRLAKARSRASLDIRVVKAVKSADGRVLRKPVEVRKRWEEYFNELLNEEFPRREAEEEQPTEGPIPPWTQEEIRKAIGKMKLGKAAGPDGVPVKA
;
A
#
# COMPACT_ATOMS: atom_id res chain seq x y z
N MET A 1 -4.67 43.50 10.77
CA MET A 1 -4.72 42.38 11.71
C MET A 1 -5.74 41.39 11.17
N ASP A 2 -5.32 40.15 10.97
CA ASP A 2 -6.13 39.10 10.34
C ASP A 2 -7.44 38.90 11.13
N ALA A 3 -8.58 38.86 10.43
CA ALA A 3 -9.91 38.70 11.03
C ALA A 3 -10.04 37.48 11.96
N LEU A 4 -9.14 36.50 11.81
CA LEU A 4 -9.01 35.34 12.67
C LEU A 4 -8.51 35.70 14.09
N TYR A 5 -7.55 36.62 14.20
CA TYR A 5 -7.02 37.07 15.50
C TYR A 5 -8.00 37.98 16.24
N GLU A 6 -8.74 38.83 15.52
CA GLU A 6 -9.84 39.62 16.10
C GLU A 6 -10.92 38.71 16.71
N LYS A 7 -11.25 37.61 16.02
CA LYS A 7 -12.22 36.62 16.50
C LYS A 7 -11.72 35.78 17.67
N LEU A 8 -10.41 35.58 17.79
CA LEU A 8 -9.78 34.95 18.95
C LEU A 8 -9.67 35.89 20.16
N GLY A 9 -9.47 37.19 19.92
CA GLY A 9 -9.40 38.20 20.98
C GLY A 9 -10.78 38.65 21.51
N GLY A 10 -11.85 38.36 20.79
CA GLY A 10 -13.21 38.66 21.20
C GLY A 10 -13.76 37.76 22.32
N PRO A 11 -14.92 38.10 22.90
CA PRO A 11 -15.53 37.38 24.01
C PRO A 11 -15.91 35.92 23.69
N GLU A 12 -16.01 35.55 22.41
CA GLU A 12 -16.24 34.16 21.96
C GLU A 12 -14.96 33.41 21.56
N GLY A 13 -13.79 34.03 21.75
CA GLY A 13 -12.51 33.52 21.27
C GLY A 13 -12.17 32.12 21.76
N GLU A 14 -12.48 31.81 23.02
CA GLU A 14 -12.28 30.49 23.60
C GLU A 14 -13.10 29.40 22.88
N ARG A 15 -14.40 29.64 22.65
CA ARG A 15 -15.27 28.68 21.93
C ARG A 15 -14.84 28.52 20.48
N PHE A 16 -14.34 29.59 19.87
CA PHE A 16 -13.80 29.57 18.52
C PHE A 16 -12.49 28.75 18.45
N ALA A 17 -11.58 28.94 19.41
CA ALA A 17 -10.34 28.18 19.52
C ALA A 17 -10.60 26.67 19.72
N ILE A 18 -11.54 26.30 20.60
CA ILE A 18 -11.92 24.90 20.82
C ILE A 18 -12.47 24.26 19.53
N ARG A 19 -13.32 24.98 18.78
CA ARG A 19 -13.83 24.50 17.49
C ARG A 19 -12.72 24.35 16.46
N LEU A 20 -11.82 25.32 16.36
CA LEU A 20 -10.68 25.29 15.43
C LEU A 20 -9.74 24.11 15.73
N ALA A 21 -9.43 23.87 16.99
CA ALA A 21 -8.64 22.71 17.42
C ALA A 21 -9.30 21.37 17.04
N LYS A 22 -10.61 21.23 17.29
CA LYS A 22 -11.37 20.04 16.90
C LYS A 22 -11.41 19.84 15.38
N ALA A 23 -11.54 20.91 14.61
CA ALA A 23 -11.52 20.84 13.14
C ALA A 23 -10.18 20.36 12.60
N ARG A 24 -9.06 20.90 13.13
CA ARG A 24 -7.70 20.46 12.78
C ARG A 24 -7.46 19.00 13.13
N SER A 25 -7.83 18.59 14.34
CA SER A 25 -7.72 17.19 14.77
C SER A 25 -8.53 16.24 13.88
N ARG A 26 -9.72 16.63 13.42
CA ARG A 26 -10.50 15.82 12.45
C ARG A 26 -9.88 15.77 11.06
N ALA A 27 -9.19 16.83 10.64
CA ALA A 27 -8.53 16.89 9.34
C ALA A 27 -7.24 16.05 9.32
N SER A 28 -6.60 15.82 10.46
CA SER A 28 -5.38 15.01 10.59
C SER A 28 -5.61 13.50 10.71
N LEU A 29 -6.86 13.03 10.72
CA LEU A 29 -7.18 11.61 10.78
C LEU A 29 -7.41 11.06 9.37
N ASP A 30 -6.49 10.21 8.91
CA ASP A 30 -6.51 9.56 7.59
C ASP A 30 -7.76 8.67 7.41
N ILE A 31 -8.08 7.90 8.45
CA ILE A 31 -9.33 7.15 8.55
C ILE A 31 -10.17 7.81 9.64
N ARG A 32 -11.18 8.58 9.23
CA ARG A 32 -12.22 9.09 10.14
C ARG A 32 -13.04 7.91 10.62
N VAL A 33 -12.63 7.27 11.74
CA VAL A 33 -13.29 6.16 12.47
C VAL A 33 -14.43 5.53 11.66
N VAL A 34 -14.23 4.33 11.11
CA VAL A 34 -15.28 3.61 10.38
C VAL A 34 -16.50 3.46 11.30
N LYS A 35 -17.48 4.35 11.13
CA LYS A 35 -18.66 4.43 11.99
C LYS A 35 -19.69 3.37 11.66
N ALA A 36 -19.55 2.77 10.49
CA ALA A 36 -20.44 1.73 10.03
C ALA A 36 -19.77 0.77 9.07
N VAL A 37 -20.13 -0.50 9.16
CA VAL A 37 -19.68 -1.55 8.24
C VAL A 37 -20.87 -2.45 7.90
N LYS A 38 -20.87 -3.08 6.74
CA LYS A 38 -21.93 -4.00 6.31
C LYS A 38 -21.66 -5.40 6.88
N SER A 39 -22.64 -6.00 7.54
CA SER A 39 -22.58 -7.41 7.97
C SER A 39 -22.62 -8.35 6.76
N ALA A 40 -22.32 -9.62 6.97
CA ALA A 40 -22.47 -10.66 5.95
C ALA A 40 -23.91 -10.71 5.40
N ASP A 41 -24.92 -10.60 6.28
CA ASP A 41 -26.35 -10.55 5.91
C ASP A 41 -26.79 -9.22 5.28
N GLY A 42 -25.86 -8.31 5.06
CA GLY A 42 -26.10 -7.04 4.40
C GLY A 42 -26.66 -5.91 5.25
N ARG A 43 -26.72 -6.08 6.58
CA ARG A 43 -27.18 -5.04 7.52
C ARG A 43 -26.05 -4.06 7.83
N VAL A 44 -26.39 -2.80 8.10
CA VAL A 44 -25.39 -1.77 8.47
C VAL A 44 -25.18 -1.77 9.98
N LEU A 45 -24.01 -2.24 10.42
CA LEU A 45 -23.56 -2.23 11.81
C LEU A 45 -23.01 -0.85 12.16
N ARG A 46 -23.28 -0.36 13.37
CA ARG A 46 -22.81 0.97 13.84
C ARG A 46 -22.15 0.95 15.22
N LYS A 47 -22.39 -0.09 16.02
CA LYS A 47 -21.76 -0.20 17.34
C LYS A 47 -20.27 -0.54 17.16
N PRO A 48 -19.35 0.13 17.87
CA PRO A 48 -17.91 -0.13 17.72
C PRO A 48 -17.51 -1.60 17.90
N VAL A 49 -18.15 -2.30 18.83
CA VAL A 49 -17.89 -3.74 19.08
C VAL A 49 -18.32 -4.60 17.90
N GLU A 50 -19.51 -4.35 17.34
CA GLU A 50 -20.04 -5.08 16.18
C GLU A 50 -19.21 -4.81 14.92
N VAL A 51 -18.77 -3.56 14.72
CA VAL A 51 -17.90 -3.19 13.60
C VAL A 51 -16.55 -3.90 13.69
N ARG A 52 -15.93 -3.92 14.88
CA ARG A 52 -14.64 -4.62 15.08
C ARG A 52 -14.77 -6.12 14.82
N LYS A 53 -15.81 -6.76 15.37
CA LYS A 53 -16.07 -8.19 15.15
C LYS A 53 -16.27 -8.51 13.68
N ARG A 54 -17.04 -7.70 12.95
CA ARG A 54 -17.24 -7.90 11.51
C ARG A 54 -15.95 -7.75 10.70
N TRP A 55 -15.06 -6.83 11.08
CA TRP A 55 -13.74 -6.71 10.47
C TRP A 55 -12.87 -7.94 10.71
N GLU A 56 -12.86 -8.46 11.95
CA GLU A 56 -12.15 -9.69 12.30
C GLU A 56 -12.65 -10.88 11.48
N GLU A 57 -13.97 -11.08 11.41
CA GLU A 57 -14.60 -12.13 10.58
C GLU A 57 -14.18 -12.01 9.11
N TYR A 58 -14.26 -10.79 8.53
CA TYR A 58 -13.92 -10.57 7.13
C TYR A 58 -12.47 -10.90 6.80
N PHE A 59 -11.52 -10.44 7.63
CA PHE A 59 -10.10 -10.72 7.39
C PHE A 59 -9.75 -12.16 7.68
N ASN A 60 -10.40 -12.80 8.65
CA ASN A 60 -10.19 -14.22 8.92
C ASN A 60 -10.63 -15.09 7.74
N GLU A 61 -11.76 -14.77 7.11
CA GLU A 61 -12.18 -15.43 5.87
C GLU A 61 -11.19 -15.14 4.74
N LEU A 62 -10.92 -13.86 4.46
CA LEU A 62 -10.06 -13.44 3.34
C LEU A 62 -8.64 -14.02 3.39
N LEU A 63 -8.04 -14.10 4.57
CA LEU A 63 -6.64 -14.50 4.73
C LEU A 63 -6.46 -16.01 4.87
N ASN A 64 -7.49 -16.74 5.31
CA ASN A 64 -7.43 -18.20 5.47
C ASN A 64 -8.19 -18.96 4.40
N GLU A 65 -8.90 -18.28 3.50
CA GLU A 65 -9.46 -18.89 2.30
C GLU A 65 -8.32 -19.35 1.37
N GLU A 66 -8.10 -20.66 1.32
CA GLU A 66 -7.14 -21.26 0.39
C GLU A 66 -7.73 -21.25 -1.02
N PHE A 67 -7.24 -20.33 -1.85
CA PHE A 67 -7.48 -20.41 -3.28
C PHE A 67 -6.73 -21.60 -3.87
N PRO A 68 -7.26 -22.27 -4.93
CA PRO A 68 -6.54 -23.28 -5.67
C PRO A 68 -5.20 -22.69 -6.14
N ARG A 69 -4.13 -23.03 -5.43
CA ARG A 69 -2.78 -22.70 -5.86
C ARG A 69 -2.50 -23.58 -7.06
N ARG A 70 -1.96 -23.01 -8.14
CA ARG A 70 -1.24 -23.85 -9.09
C ARG A 70 -0.15 -24.52 -8.29
N GLU A 71 -0.09 -25.84 -8.34
CA GLU A 71 1.07 -26.58 -7.87
C GLU A 71 2.27 -25.96 -8.59
N ALA A 72 3.12 -25.26 -7.83
CA ALA A 72 4.41 -24.91 -8.35
C ALA A 72 5.10 -26.25 -8.58
N GLU A 73 5.64 -26.47 -9.77
CA GLU A 73 6.52 -27.61 -9.99
C GLU A 73 7.61 -27.53 -8.92
N GLU A 74 7.71 -28.55 -8.07
CA GLU A 74 8.80 -28.67 -7.11
C GLU A 74 10.09 -28.86 -7.92
N GLU A 75 10.69 -27.76 -8.33
CA GLU A 75 12.03 -27.78 -8.89
C GLU A 75 12.97 -28.27 -7.79
N GLN A 76 13.81 -29.24 -8.12
CA GLN A 76 14.82 -29.69 -7.17
C GLN A 76 15.63 -28.48 -6.72
N PRO A 77 15.88 -28.32 -5.40
CA PRO A 77 16.80 -27.32 -4.91
C PRO A 77 18.09 -27.43 -5.72
N THR A 78 18.50 -26.33 -6.35
CA THR A 78 19.78 -26.31 -7.06
C THR A 78 20.88 -26.34 -5.99
N GLU A 79 21.27 -27.54 -5.57
CA GLU A 79 22.33 -27.73 -4.59
C GLU A 79 23.69 -27.49 -5.26
N GLY A 80 24.50 -26.60 -4.66
CA GLY A 80 25.88 -26.37 -5.07
C GLY A 80 26.16 -24.95 -5.59
N PRO A 81 27.43 -24.64 -5.84
CA PRO A 81 27.82 -23.35 -6.41
C PRO A 81 27.27 -23.22 -7.84
N ILE A 82 26.74 -22.03 -8.15
CA ILE A 82 26.30 -21.68 -9.50
C ILE A 82 27.48 -21.91 -10.45
N PRO A 83 27.34 -22.74 -11.50
CA PRO A 83 28.43 -22.98 -12.43
C PRO A 83 28.84 -21.67 -13.11
N PRO A 84 30.14 -21.50 -13.42
CA PRO A 84 30.59 -20.33 -14.17
C PRO A 84 29.92 -20.32 -15.55
N TRP A 85 29.60 -19.11 -16.03
CA TRP A 85 29.01 -18.92 -17.35
C TRP A 85 29.92 -19.47 -18.45
N THR A 86 29.31 -20.09 -19.47
CA THR A 86 30.00 -20.50 -20.68
C THR A 86 30.09 -19.34 -21.68
N GLN A 87 31.11 -19.35 -22.56
CA GLN A 87 31.19 -18.36 -23.64
C GLN A 87 29.97 -18.41 -24.57
N GLU A 88 29.36 -19.57 -24.73
CA GLU A 88 28.17 -19.77 -25.56
C GLU A 88 26.93 -19.11 -24.95
N GLU A 89 26.73 -19.25 -23.64
CA GLU A 89 25.67 -18.54 -22.91
C GLU A 89 25.83 -17.03 -22.99
N ILE A 90 27.07 -16.53 -22.83
CA ILE A 90 27.36 -15.10 -22.99
C ILE A 90 27.00 -14.63 -24.41
N ARG A 91 27.47 -15.33 -25.44
CA ARG A 91 27.16 -14.98 -26.84
C ARG A 91 25.66 -15.01 -27.12
N LYS A 92 24.94 -16.01 -26.58
CA LYS A 92 23.50 -16.15 -26.74
C LYS A 92 22.73 -15.05 -26.02
N ALA A 93 23.17 -14.65 -24.82
CA ALA A 93 22.58 -13.55 -24.06
C ALA A 93 22.80 -12.21 -24.78
N ILE A 94 24.03 -11.94 -25.22
CA ILE A 94 24.35 -10.74 -26.02
C ILE A 94 23.53 -10.70 -27.31
N GLY A 95 23.41 -11.82 -28.02
CA GLY A 95 22.61 -11.90 -29.25
C GLY A 95 21.11 -11.66 -29.05
N LYS A 96 20.57 -11.83 -27.84
CA LYS A 96 19.18 -11.49 -27.50
C LYS A 96 18.99 -10.00 -27.18
N MET A 97 20.07 -9.23 -26.96
CA MET A 97 19.96 -7.82 -26.63
C MET A 97 19.50 -7.02 -27.86
N LYS A 98 18.54 -6.11 -27.65
CA LYS A 98 18.03 -5.24 -28.71
C LYS A 98 19.01 -4.11 -28.97
N LEU A 99 19.43 -3.96 -30.23
CA LEU A 99 20.21 -2.81 -30.70
C LEU A 99 19.39 -1.52 -30.64
N GLY A 100 20.06 -0.37 -30.52
CA GLY A 100 19.42 0.95 -30.54
C GLY A 100 18.67 1.34 -29.26
N LYS A 101 18.93 0.65 -28.13
CA LYS A 101 18.48 1.10 -26.81
C LYS A 101 19.39 2.22 -26.28
N ALA A 102 18.80 3.19 -25.59
CA ALA A 102 19.55 4.27 -24.94
C ALA A 102 20.53 3.68 -23.91
N ALA A 103 21.70 4.30 -23.78
CA ALA A 103 22.70 3.89 -22.80
C ALA A 103 22.17 4.06 -21.37
N GLY A 104 22.57 3.15 -20.48
CA GLY A 104 22.29 3.26 -19.06
C GLY A 104 23.13 4.34 -18.38
N PRO A 105 23.05 4.45 -17.04
CA PRO A 105 23.88 5.37 -16.25
C PRO A 105 25.39 5.13 -16.39
N ASP A 106 25.78 3.93 -16.86
CA ASP A 106 27.16 3.55 -17.20
C ASP A 106 27.65 4.18 -18.52
N GLY A 107 26.75 4.77 -19.30
CA GLY A 107 27.08 5.43 -20.57
C GLY A 107 27.47 4.48 -21.70
N VAL A 108 27.29 3.16 -21.54
CA VAL A 108 27.68 2.16 -22.54
C VAL A 108 26.46 1.73 -23.35
N PRO A 109 26.33 2.14 -24.63
CA PRO A 109 25.26 1.65 -25.50
C PRO A 109 25.56 0.25 -26.01
N VAL A 110 24.51 -0.52 -26.28
CA VAL A 110 24.62 -1.79 -27.01
C VAL A 110 25.03 -1.47 -28.44
N LYS A 111 26.31 -1.69 -28.77
CA LYS A 111 26.85 -1.43 -30.11
C LYS A 111 26.24 -2.38 -31.14
N ALA A 112 25.87 -1.82 -32.29
CA ALA A 112 25.60 -2.57 -33.52
C ALA A 112 26.92 -2.94 -34.21
#